data_AF-A0A0D9NI16-F1
#
_entry.id   AF-A0A0D9NI16-F1
#
_cell.length_a   1.000
_cell.length_b   1.000
_cell.length_c   1.000
_cell.angle_alpha   90.00
_cell.angle_beta   90.00
_cell.angle_gamma   90.00
#
_symmetry.space_group_name_H-M   'P 1'
#
loop_
_entity.id
_entity.type
_entity.pdbx_description
1 polymer ?
#
loop_
_entity_poly.entity_id
_entity_poly.type
_entity_poly.pdbx_seq_one_letter_code
_entity_poly.pdbx_strand_id
1 'polypeptide(L)'
;MVPKISCLFALVCLQQVLGLDAPPERITIGYRRVHPNQAANYKAAGTLTDDPITGETQLGEGVYLSAEYGGWAGYPGDVNCVVTADKKAFSETPIAIFDEDELADMTDGDLEEYIQSLDKTWDPKKTIRISRIPNYEFGDILQMVIPRALLNSRGGKLDIKVDFENAKGPTVDYG
;
A
#
# COMPACT_ATOMS: atom_id res chain seq x y z
N MET A 1 -60.03 -18.34 30.03
CA MET A 1 -58.64 -18.79 30.22
C MET A 1 -57.97 -18.69 28.86
N VAL A 2 -57.07 -17.72 28.66
CA VAL A 2 -56.46 -17.40 27.36
C VAL A 2 -55.05 -17.97 27.33
N PRO A 3 -54.63 -18.75 26.31
CA PRO A 3 -53.22 -19.14 26.20
C PRO A 3 -52.44 -17.97 25.59
N LYS A 4 -51.40 -17.53 26.31
CA LYS A 4 -50.41 -16.56 25.84
C LYS A 4 -49.50 -17.24 24.81
N ILE A 5 -49.45 -16.66 23.62
CA ILE A 5 -48.52 -16.99 22.54
C ILE A 5 -47.13 -16.53 22.96
N SER A 6 -46.22 -17.46 23.23
CA SER A 6 -44.78 -17.18 23.33
C SER A 6 -44.20 -17.11 21.92
N CYS A 7 -44.19 -15.92 21.32
CA CYS A 7 -43.28 -15.59 20.23
C CYS A 7 -41.91 -15.31 20.83
N LEU A 8 -41.09 -16.34 20.97
CA LEU A 8 -39.64 -16.21 21.20
C LEU A 8 -38.89 -16.91 20.07
N PHE A 9 -39.18 -16.51 18.83
CA PHE A 9 -38.41 -16.88 17.65
C PHE A 9 -38.34 -15.65 16.74
N ALA A 10 -37.14 -15.07 16.64
CA ALA A 10 -36.63 -14.21 15.57
C ALA A 10 -35.85 -13.00 16.12
N LEU A 11 -34.69 -13.24 16.73
CA LEU A 11 -33.65 -12.21 16.81
C LEU A 11 -32.25 -12.77 16.53
N VAL A 12 -32.15 -13.81 15.70
CA VAL A 12 -30.86 -14.35 15.22
C VAL A 12 -30.77 -14.35 13.69
N CYS A 13 -31.86 -14.09 12.96
CA CYS A 13 -31.85 -14.10 11.48
C CYS A 13 -32.00 -12.70 10.84
N LEU A 14 -31.57 -11.61 11.50
CA LEU A 14 -31.58 -10.26 10.90
C LEU A 14 -30.18 -9.75 10.51
N GLN A 15 -29.12 -10.56 10.65
CA GLN A 15 -27.80 -10.20 10.12
C GLN A 15 -27.60 -10.61 8.66
N GLN A 16 -28.34 -11.60 8.17
CA GLN A 16 -28.22 -12.08 6.77
C GLN A 16 -29.01 -11.23 5.76
N VAL A 17 -29.89 -10.33 6.21
CA VAL A 17 -30.77 -9.54 5.33
C VAL A 17 -30.20 -8.15 4.99
N LEU A 18 -29.14 -7.70 5.69
CA LEU A 18 -28.66 -6.33 5.55
C LEU A 18 -27.44 -6.15 4.63
N GLY A 19 -26.84 -7.22 4.10
CA GLY A 19 -25.72 -7.09 3.16
C GLY A 19 -24.61 -6.16 3.66
N LEU A 20 -24.46 -6.03 4.98
CA LEU A 20 -23.35 -5.31 5.59
C LEU A 20 -22.14 -6.21 5.38
N ASP A 21 -21.45 -5.99 4.25
CA ASP A 21 -20.17 -6.61 3.98
C ASP A 21 -19.31 -6.45 5.24
N ALA A 22 -18.75 -7.57 5.71
CA ALA A 22 -17.72 -7.50 6.73
C ALA A 22 -16.65 -6.51 6.25
N PRO A 23 -16.09 -5.68 7.14
CA PRO A 23 -15.08 -4.73 6.73
C PRO A 23 -13.97 -5.47 5.96
N PRO A 24 -13.48 -4.89 4.85
CA PRO A 24 -12.47 -5.54 4.01
C PRO A 24 -11.29 -6.01 4.85
N GLU A 25 -10.86 -7.26 4.62
CA GLU A 25 -9.65 -7.79 5.25
C GLU A 25 -8.47 -6.91 4.84
N ARG A 26 -7.66 -6.46 5.81
CA ARG A 26 -6.54 -5.56 5.54
C ARG A 26 -5.21 -6.26 5.74
N ILE A 27 -4.24 -5.90 4.91
CA ILE A 27 -2.85 -6.34 5.04
C ILE A 27 -1.92 -5.14 5.14
N THR A 28 -0.79 -5.33 5.82
CA THR A 28 0.34 -4.40 5.75
C THR A 28 1.04 -4.57 4.41
N ILE A 29 1.24 -3.45 3.71
CA ILE A 29 1.88 -3.42 2.39
C ILE A 29 3.20 -2.66 2.38
N GLY A 30 3.61 -2.14 3.54
CA GLY A 30 4.92 -1.51 3.73
C GLY A 30 4.92 -0.49 4.85
N TYR A 31 6.08 0.13 5.02
CA TYR A 31 6.34 1.17 6.00
C TYR A 31 6.94 2.38 5.32
N ARG A 32 6.88 3.53 5.97
CA ARG A 32 7.54 4.74 5.49
C ARG A 32 7.96 5.61 6.66
N ARG A 33 9.07 6.31 6.50
CA ARG A 33 9.50 7.40 7.37
C ARG A 33 9.33 8.72 6.63
N VAL A 34 8.65 9.68 7.25
CA VAL A 34 8.27 10.94 6.60
C VAL A 34 8.48 12.15 7.51
N HIS A 35 8.72 13.31 6.88
CA HIS A 35 8.73 14.59 7.57
C HIS A 35 7.35 14.90 8.19
N PRO A 36 7.28 15.57 9.37
CA PRO A 36 6.01 15.89 10.04
C PRO A 36 4.96 16.60 9.16
N ASN A 37 5.38 17.44 8.22
CA ASN A 37 4.47 18.10 7.28
C ASN A 37 3.76 17.10 6.35
N GLN A 38 4.50 16.11 5.82
CA GLN A 38 3.92 15.03 5.01
C GLN A 38 3.03 14.13 5.87
N ALA A 39 3.43 13.87 7.13
CA ALA A 39 2.56 13.15 8.06
C ALA A 39 1.23 13.87 8.32
N ALA A 40 1.25 15.20 8.43
CA ALA A 40 0.05 16.01 8.58
C ALA A 40 -0.86 15.90 7.34
N ASN A 41 -0.29 15.91 6.13
CA ASN A 41 -1.04 15.68 4.89
C ASN A 41 -1.73 14.31 4.89
N TYR A 42 -1.00 13.24 5.24
CA TYR A 42 -1.54 11.89 5.30
C TYR A 42 -2.67 11.76 6.34
N LYS A 43 -2.49 12.36 7.52
CA LYS A 43 -3.52 12.38 8.58
C LYS A 43 -4.78 13.13 8.15
N ALA A 44 -4.62 14.28 7.49
CA ALA A 44 -5.74 15.07 7.00
C ALA A 44 -6.51 14.34 5.88
N ALA A 45 -5.80 13.61 5.01
CA ALA A 45 -6.40 12.84 3.92
C ALA A 45 -6.94 11.47 4.37
N GLY A 46 -6.44 10.92 5.48
CA GLY A 46 -6.71 9.54 5.92
C GLY A 46 -6.05 8.45 5.06
N THR A 47 -5.10 8.83 4.19
CA THR A 47 -4.46 7.97 3.17
C THR A 47 -3.11 8.57 2.78
N LEU A 48 -2.30 7.83 2.01
CA LEU A 48 -1.16 8.40 1.29
C LEU A 48 -1.62 9.49 0.31
N THR A 49 -0.87 10.59 0.26
CA THR A 49 -1.05 11.70 -0.68
C THR A 49 0.07 11.72 -1.72
N ASP A 50 -0.25 12.31 -2.88
CA ASP A 50 0.68 12.51 -3.99
C ASP A 50 1.52 13.78 -3.78
N ASP A 51 2.25 13.79 -2.67
CA ASP A 51 3.15 14.90 -2.35
C ASP A 51 4.35 14.90 -3.29
N PRO A 52 4.97 16.07 -3.57
CA PRO A 52 6.18 16.13 -4.38
C PRO A 52 7.28 15.19 -3.87
N ILE A 53 7.89 14.45 -4.78
CA ILE A 53 9.01 13.55 -4.47
C ILE A 53 10.27 14.42 -4.33
N THR A 54 10.99 14.25 -3.23
CA THR A 54 12.20 15.04 -2.90
C THR A 54 13.50 14.25 -3.10
N GLY A 55 13.49 13.18 -3.88
CA GLY A 55 14.64 12.31 -4.15
C GLY A 55 14.56 11.63 -5.53
N GLU A 56 15.53 10.77 -5.82
CA GLU A 56 15.58 10.00 -7.07
C GLU A 56 14.45 8.96 -7.13
N THR A 57 13.92 8.74 -8.33
CA THR A 57 12.80 7.82 -8.59
C THR A 57 13.24 6.67 -9.48
N GLN A 58 13.80 5.61 -8.90
CA GLN A 58 14.30 4.45 -9.65
C GLN A 58 13.19 3.58 -10.25
N LEU A 59 12.01 3.57 -9.63
CA LEU A 59 10.83 2.80 -10.07
C LEU A 59 9.75 3.73 -10.68
N GLY A 60 10.14 4.92 -11.12
CA GLY A 60 9.23 5.94 -11.66
C GLY A 60 8.36 6.64 -10.59
N GLU A 61 7.36 7.39 -11.05
CA GLU A 61 6.55 8.24 -10.17
C GLU A 61 5.56 7.47 -9.29
N GLY A 62 5.55 7.78 -7.98
CA GLY A 62 4.59 7.24 -7.04
C GLY A 62 4.99 7.44 -5.58
N VAL A 63 4.29 6.75 -4.70
CA VAL A 63 4.58 6.78 -3.27
C VAL A 63 5.35 5.52 -2.90
N TYR A 64 6.61 5.72 -2.54
CA TYR A 64 7.54 4.65 -2.16
C TYR A 64 7.33 4.22 -0.70
N LEU A 65 7.43 2.90 -0.45
CA LEU A 65 7.43 2.24 0.86
C LEU A 65 8.65 1.31 1.00
N SER A 66 9.12 1.11 2.23
CA SER A 66 10.08 0.06 2.60
C SER A 66 9.35 -1.17 3.15
N ALA A 67 9.87 -2.37 2.91
CA ALA A 67 9.31 -3.60 3.49
C ALA A 67 9.46 -3.67 5.01
N GLU A 68 10.47 -2.98 5.57
CA GLU A 68 10.80 -3.00 6.99
C GLU A 68 10.44 -1.70 7.70
N TYR A 69 10.01 -1.83 8.95
CA TYR A 69 9.82 -0.67 9.84
C TYR A 69 11.16 0.02 10.08
N GLY A 70 11.23 1.31 9.72
CA GLY A 70 12.47 2.07 9.83
C GLY A 70 13.57 1.61 8.87
N GLY A 71 13.22 0.88 7.80
CA GLY A 71 14.18 0.42 6.79
C GLY A 71 14.92 1.59 6.18
N TRP A 72 14.22 2.67 5.81
CA TRP A 72 14.89 3.89 5.37
C TRP A 72 15.35 4.76 6.51
N ALA A 73 16.57 5.26 6.35
CA ALA A 73 17.09 6.34 7.14
C ALA A 73 16.18 7.57 6.97
N GLY A 74 16.06 8.34 8.04
CA GLY A 74 15.35 9.60 8.02
C GLY A 74 16.03 10.59 8.94
N TYR A 75 15.53 11.81 8.94
CA TYR A 75 16.10 12.92 9.68
C TYR A 75 15.57 12.95 11.13
N PRO A 76 16.27 13.66 12.04
CA PRO A 76 15.75 13.93 13.37
C PRO A 76 14.37 14.60 13.30
N GLY A 77 13.39 14.02 13.98
CA GLY A 77 12.00 14.51 14.01
C GLY A 77 11.07 13.89 12.96
N ASP A 78 11.59 13.12 12.00
CA ASP A 78 10.75 12.33 11.10
C ASP A 78 9.98 11.26 11.86
N VAL A 79 8.79 10.94 11.36
CA VAL A 79 7.87 9.97 11.95
C VAL A 79 7.70 8.75 11.06
N ASN A 80 7.65 7.58 11.68
CA ASN A 80 7.36 6.33 10.99
C ASN A 80 5.84 6.13 10.87
N CYS A 81 5.41 5.52 9.78
CA CYS A 81 4.06 5.00 9.62
C CYS A 81 4.07 3.60 9.00
N VAL A 82 3.02 2.85 9.31
CA VAL A 82 2.66 1.62 8.61
C VAL A 82 1.57 1.93 7.60
N VAL A 83 1.68 1.33 6.42
CA VAL A 83 0.72 1.46 5.34
C VAL A 83 0.01 0.12 5.15
N THR A 84 -1.32 0.18 5.12
CA THR A 84 -2.17 -0.97 4.89
C THR A 84 -3.07 -0.75 3.67
N ALA A 85 -3.51 -1.84 3.05
CA ALA A 85 -4.49 -1.82 1.96
C ALA A 85 -5.56 -2.90 2.18
N ASP A 86 -6.65 -2.80 1.43
CA ASP A 86 -7.57 -3.93 1.24
C ASP A 86 -6.84 -5.10 0.59
N LYS A 87 -6.89 -6.26 1.24
CA LYS A 87 -6.14 -7.45 0.83
C LYS A 87 -6.57 -7.95 -0.54
N LYS A 88 -7.87 -7.93 -0.83
CA LYS A 88 -8.40 -8.42 -2.10
C LYS A 88 -7.96 -7.52 -3.24
N ALA A 89 -8.17 -6.22 -3.12
CA ALA A 89 -7.75 -5.23 -4.11
C ALA A 89 -6.24 -5.26 -4.35
N PHE A 90 -5.44 -5.41 -3.29
CA PHE A 90 -3.99 -5.55 -3.42
C PHE A 90 -3.61 -6.84 -4.16
N SER A 91 -4.20 -7.98 -3.82
CA SER A 91 -3.93 -9.26 -4.49
C SER A 91 -4.35 -9.31 -5.96
N GLU A 92 -5.31 -8.48 -6.35
CA GLU A 92 -5.79 -8.35 -7.74
C GLU A 92 -5.03 -7.26 -8.53
N THR A 93 -4.17 -6.48 -7.86
CA THR A 93 -3.38 -5.44 -8.51
C THR A 93 -2.09 -6.05 -9.07
N PRO A 94 -1.76 -5.80 -10.34
CA PRO A 94 -0.50 -6.26 -10.91
C PRO A 94 0.73 -5.77 -10.12
N ILE A 95 1.70 -6.66 -9.95
CA ILE A 95 2.99 -6.37 -9.31
C ILE A 95 4.09 -6.80 -10.26
N ALA A 96 4.98 -5.87 -10.60
CA ALA A 96 6.21 -6.14 -11.33
C ALA A 96 7.41 -6.05 -10.36
N ILE A 97 8.23 -7.09 -10.34
CA ILE A 97 9.46 -7.15 -9.55
C ILE A 97 10.62 -6.93 -10.52
N PHE A 98 11.46 -5.96 -10.22
CA PHE A 98 12.61 -5.57 -11.03
C PHE A 98 13.90 -5.99 -10.32
N ASP A 99 14.81 -6.57 -11.09
CA ASP A 99 16.18 -6.82 -10.63
C ASP A 99 16.97 -5.51 -10.60
N GLU A 100 17.79 -5.33 -9.57
CA GLU A 100 18.52 -4.09 -9.31
C GLU A 100 19.48 -3.72 -10.45
N ASP A 101 20.15 -4.73 -11.03
CA ASP A 101 21.10 -4.56 -12.13
C ASP A 101 20.42 -4.03 -13.40
N GLU A 102 19.12 -4.29 -13.55
CA GLU A 102 18.34 -3.83 -14.71
C GLU A 102 17.89 -2.37 -14.53
N LEU A 103 17.68 -1.90 -13.30
CA LEU A 103 17.09 -0.59 -13.02
C LEU A 103 18.04 0.60 -13.21
N ALA A 104 19.36 0.41 -13.09
CA ALA A 104 20.31 1.51 -13.03
C ALA A 104 20.30 2.41 -14.29
N ASP A 105 19.99 1.82 -15.45
CA ASP A 105 20.00 2.51 -16.76
C ASP A 105 18.59 2.63 -17.37
N MET A 106 17.54 2.22 -16.65
CA MET A 106 16.17 2.25 -17.18
C MET A 106 15.58 3.65 -17.16
N THR A 107 14.97 4.03 -18.28
CA THR A 107 14.06 5.17 -18.37
C THR A 107 12.65 4.77 -17.94
N ASP A 108 11.77 5.76 -17.72
CA ASP A 108 10.34 5.48 -17.51
C ASP A 108 9.74 4.64 -18.65
N GLY A 109 10.18 4.86 -19.90
CA GLY A 109 9.73 4.08 -21.05
C GLY A 109 10.14 2.61 -20.95
N ASP A 110 11.37 2.34 -20.50
CA ASP A 110 11.86 0.96 -20.32
C ASP A 110 11.08 0.24 -19.21
N LEU A 111 10.73 0.94 -18.12
CA LEU A 111 9.88 0.39 -17.06
C LEU A 111 8.50 -0.01 -17.60
N GLU A 112 7.90 0.84 -18.45
CA GLU A 112 6.60 0.56 -19.08
C GLU A 112 6.68 -0.64 -20.04
N GLU A 113 7.73 -0.70 -20.86
CA GLU A 113 7.96 -1.81 -21.78
C GLU A 113 8.17 -3.15 -21.05
N TYR A 114 8.94 -3.14 -19.95
CA TYR A 114 9.16 -4.31 -19.11
C TYR A 114 7.85 -4.80 -18.50
N ILE A 115 7.05 -3.92 -17.89
CA ILE A 115 5.74 -4.28 -17.30
C ILE A 115 4.85 -4.94 -18.37
N GLN A 116 4.79 -4.36 -19.57
CA GLN A 116 4.02 -4.92 -20.68
C GLN A 116 4.63 -6.20 -21.26
N SER A 117 5.90 -6.50 -20.98
CA SER A 117 6.52 -7.77 -21.38
C SER A 117 6.08 -8.93 -20.48
N LEU A 118 5.80 -8.65 -19.20
CA LEU A 118 5.27 -9.62 -18.23
C LEU A 118 3.85 -10.04 -18.61
N ASP A 119 2.99 -9.05 -18.92
CA ASP A 119 1.64 -9.25 -19.41
C ASP A 119 1.20 -8.02 -20.21
N LYS A 120 0.87 -8.22 -21.49
CA LYS A 120 0.46 -7.14 -22.41
C LYS A 120 -0.85 -6.45 -22.00
N THR A 121 -1.61 -7.03 -21.08
CA THR A 121 -2.84 -6.45 -20.56
C THR A 121 -2.62 -5.55 -19.34
N TRP A 122 -1.43 -5.57 -18.74
CA TRP A 122 -1.12 -4.73 -17.59
C TRP A 122 -0.96 -3.28 -17.99
N ASP A 123 -1.57 -2.39 -17.22
CA ASP A 123 -1.39 -0.93 -17.34
C ASP A 123 -0.20 -0.52 -16.46
N PRO A 124 0.91 -0.02 -17.04
CA PRO A 124 2.08 0.38 -16.26
C PRO A 124 1.79 1.43 -15.20
N LYS A 125 0.76 2.27 -15.39
CA LYS A 125 0.36 3.30 -14.42
C LYS A 125 -0.45 2.72 -13.25
N LYS A 126 -0.90 1.47 -13.35
CA LYS A 126 -1.66 0.73 -12.33
C LYS A 126 -0.99 -0.57 -11.92
N THR A 127 0.31 -0.67 -12.15
CA THR A 127 1.14 -1.82 -11.76
C THR A 127 2.09 -1.38 -10.66
N ILE A 128 1.97 -1.99 -9.48
CA ILE A 128 2.90 -1.80 -8.37
C ILE A 128 4.27 -2.30 -8.82
N ARG A 129 5.34 -1.61 -8.40
CA ARG A 129 6.70 -1.97 -8.79
C ARG A 129 7.54 -2.18 -7.54
N ILE A 130 8.34 -3.24 -7.53
CA ILE A 130 9.14 -3.66 -6.40
C ILE A 130 10.57 -3.83 -6.86
N SER A 131 11.53 -3.41 -6.03
CA SER A 131 12.94 -3.74 -6.25
C SER A 131 13.70 -3.80 -4.94
N ARG A 132 14.94 -4.25 -5.05
CA ARG A 132 15.93 -4.20 -3.98
C ARG A 132 16.80 -2.95 -4.14
N ILE A 133 17.15 -2.34 -3.01
CA ILE A 133 18.19 -1.33 -2.89
C ILE A 133 19.39 -2.02 -2.25
N PRO A 134 20.46 -2.32 -3.01
CA PRO A 134 21.63 -2.98 -2.46
C PRO A 134 22.44 -2.03 -1.59
N ASN A 135 23.09 -2.56 -0.56
CA ASN A 135 24.07 -1.83 0.27
C ASN A 135 23.53 -0.50 0.88
N TYR A 136 22.24 -0.44 1.22
CA TYR A 136 21.66 0.71 1.89
C TYR A 136 22.07 0.73 3.37
N GLU A 137 22.95 1.66 3.74
CA GLU A 137 23.63 1.79 5.04
C GLU A 137 24.37 0.52 5.52
N PHE A 138 23.64 -0.54 5.86
CA PHE A 138 24.14 -1.78 6.45
C PHE A 138 23.55 -3.06 5.84
N GLY A 139 22.76 -2.97 4.77
CA GLY A 139 22.20 -4.15 4.11
C GLY A 139 21.28 -3.82 2.96
N ASP A 140 20.69 -4.86 2.39
CA ASP A 140 19.76 -4.72 1.27
C ASP A 140 18.36 -4.39 1.79
N ILE A 141 17.68 -3.44 1.13
CA ILE A 141 16.32 -3.05 1.48
C ILE A 141 15.38 -3.34 0.32
N LEU A 142 14.26 -4.00 0.62
CA LEU A 142 13.15 -4.10 -0.31
C LEU A 142 12.32 -2.83 -0.30
N GLN A 143 12.10 -2.27 -1.48
CA GLN A 143 11.24 -1.11 -1.70
C GLN A 143 10.08 -1.45 -2.64
N MET A 144 8.98 -0.74 -2.45
CA MET A 144 7.82 -0.79 -3.32
C MET A 144 7.42 0.64 -3.69
N VAL A 145 7.07 0.88 -4.94
CA VAL A 145 6.35 2.09 -5.34
C VAL A 145 4.89 1.76 -5.63
N ILE A 146 4.00 2.56 -5.07
CA ILE A 146 2.59 2.60 -5.43
C ILE A 146 2.41 3.72 -6.47
N PRO A 147 2.19 3.39 -7.77
CA PRO A 147 1.89 4.38 -8.79
C PRO A 147 0.79 5.36 -8.38
N ARG A 148 0.91 6.62 -8.81
CA ARG A 148 -0.05 7.68 -8.49
C ARG A 148 -1.51 7.30 -8.80
N ALA A 149 -1.76 6.57 -9.89
CA ALA A 149 -3.12 6.18 -10.29
C ALA A 149 -3.78 5.16 -9.35
N LEU A 150 -3.01 4.51 -8.47
CA LEU A 150 -3.50 3.58 -7.45
C LEU A 150 -3.77 4.25 -6.10
N LEU A 151 -3.42 5.53 -5.93
CA LEU A 151 -3.72 6.28 -4.72
C LEU A 151 -5.21 6.57 -4.59
N ASN A 152 -5.74 6.51 -3.38
CA ASN A 152 -7.16 6.79 -3.11
C ASN A 152 -7.59 8.18 -3.63
N SER A 153 -6.72 9.19 -3.49
CA SER A 153 -6.95 10.57 -3.96
C SER A 153 -7.08 10.70 -5.49
N ARG A 154 -6.67 9.67 -6.24
CA ARG A 154 -6.75 9.59 -7.70
C ARG A 154 -7.80 8.57 -8.17
N GLY A 155 -8.64 8.07 -7.26
CA GLY A 155 -9.66 7.06 -7.56
C GLY A 155 -9.14 5.62 -7.57
N GLY A 156 -7.95 5.39 -7.00
CA GLY A 156 -7.41 4.05 -6.78
C GLY A 156 -8.29 3.22 -5.83
N LYS A 157 -8.25 1.90 -6.00
CA LYS A 157 -9.15 0.95 -5.32
C LYS A 157 -8.50 0.16 -4.19
N LEU A 158 -7.26 0.48 -3.84
CA LEU A 158 -6.50 -0.23 -2.80
C LEU A 158 -7.01 0.04 -1.37
N ASP A 159 -7.89 1.03 -1.16
CA ASP A 159 -8.33 1.48 0.17
C ASP A 159 -7.15 1.66 1.14
N ILE A 160 -6.16 2.45 0.69
CA ILE A 160 -4.91 2.69 1.42
C ILE A 160 -5.19 3.43 2.72
N LYS A 161 -4.61 2.97 3.83
CA LYS A 161 -4.63 3.67 5.13
C LYS A 161 -3.23 3.75 5.71
N VAL A 162 -3.01 4.80 6.48
CA VAL A 162 -1.74 5.10 7.14
C VAL A 162 -1.97 5.18 8.64
N ASP A 163 -1.18 4.44 9.42
CA ASP A 163 -1.21 4.49 10.88
C ASP A 163 0.18 4.93 11.39
N PHE A 164 0.19 5.97 12.23
CA PHE A 164 1.39 6.53 12.87
C PHE A 164 1.55 6.09 14.33
N GLU A 165 0.49 5.61 14.97
CA GLU A 165 0.48 5.19 16.37
C GLU A 165 1.00 3.74 16.49
N ASN A 166 0.56 2.86 15.58
CA ASN A 166 0.97 1.45 15.54
C ASN A 166 1.91 1.17 14.37
N ALA A 167 2.85 2.09 14.12
CA ALA A 167 3.71 2.05 12.94
C ALA A 167 4.67 0.85 12.89
N LYS A 168 4.95 0.17 14.00
CA LYS A 168 5.90 -0.95 14.07
C LYS A 168 5.19 -2.28 13.78
N GLY A 169 5.80 -3.12 12.95
CA GLY A 169 5.33 -4.47 12.66
C GLY A 169 6.43 -5.37 12.07
N PRO A 170 6.08 -6.59 11.64
CA PRO A 170 7.01 -7.49 10.98
C PRO A 170 7.41 -6.97 9.59
N THR A 171 8.57 -7.42 9.09
CA THR A 171 8.95 -7.22 7.68
C THR A 171 7.85 -7.75 6.76
N VAL A 172 7.46 -6.94 5.78
CA VAL A 172 6.51 -7.36 4.74
C VAL A 172 7.25 -8.22 3.72
N ASP A 173 6.70 -9.38 3.42
CA ASP A 173 7.15 -10.18 2.30
C ASP A 173 6.51 -9.64 1.01
N TYR A 174 7.35 -9.25 0.06
CA TYR A 174 6.92 -8.69 -1.23
C TYR A 174 6.82 -9.73 -2.35
N GLY A 175 7.09 -11.01 -2.05
CA GLY A 175 7.04 -12.11 -3.01
C GLY A 175 8.41 -12.71 -3.30
#